data_AF-A0A257LJF4-F1
#
_entry.id   AF-A0A257LJF4-F1
#
_cell.length_a   1.000
_cell.length_b   1.000
_cell.length_c   1.000
_cell.angle_alpha   90.00
_cell.angle_beta   90.00
_cell.angle_gamma   90.00
#
_symmetry.space_group_name_H-M   'P 1'
#
loop_
_entity.id
_entity.type
_entity.pdbx_description
1 polymer ?
#
loop_
_entity_poly.entity_id
_entity_poly.type
_entity_poly.pdbx_seq_one_letter_code
_entity_poly.pdbx_strand_id
1 'polypeptide(L)' 'PWQQALCDSPHARVRLHFCKVFDWTGEFEMREGQQMAWSALPVAVSPVLPGTLPVLRWLAAERGHAGALSQTDLSAG' A
#
# COMPACT_ATOMS: atom_id res chain seq x y z
N PRO A 1 4.03 7.63 12.85
CA PRO A 1 2.92 7.16 13.71
C PRO A 1 2.31 5.88 13.11
N TRP A 2 1.73 5.00 13.92
CA TRP A 2 0.95 3.86 13.41
C TRP A 2 -0.38 4.36 12.81
N GLN A 3 -0.89 3.65 11.80
CA GLN A 3 -2.21 3.91 11.23
C GLN A 3 -3.02 2.63 11.18
N GLN A 4 -4.35 2.77 11.21
CA GLN A 4 -5.25 1.63 11.12
C GLN A 4 -6.29 1.87 10.03
N ALA A 5 -6.70 0.79 9.37
CA ALA A 5 -7.85 0.79 8.47
C ALA A 5 -8.78 -0.38 8.81
N LEU A 6 -10.08 -0.11 8.81
CA LEU A 6 -11.10 -1.15 8.90
C LEU A 6 -11.67 -1.38 7.50
N CYS A 7 -11.68 -2.64 7.08
CA CYS A 7 -12.23 -3.06 5.81
C CYS A 7 -13.38 -4.03 6.09
N ASP A 8 -14.57 -3.64 5.65
CA ASP A 8 -15.81 -4.37 5.85
C ASP A 8 -16.30 -4.93 4.51
N SER A 9 -16.50 -6.24 4.46
CA SER A 9 -17.06 -6.95 3.31
C SER A 9 -18.12 -7.95 3.79
N PRO A 10 -19.01 -8.45 2.91
CA PRO A 10 -20.04 -9.40 3.31
C PRO A 10 -19.51 -10.69 3.96
N HIS A 11 -18.28 -11.10 3.62
CA HIS A 11 -17.69 -12.35 4.08
C HIS A 11 -16.77 -12.20 5.30
N ALA A 12 -16.19 -11.02 5.49
CA ALA A 12 -15.25 -10.78 6.57
C ALA A 12 -15.08 -9.29 6.89
N ARG A 13 -14.74 -9.03 8.15
CA ARG A 13 -14.25 -7.75 8.66
C ARG A 13 -12.77 -7.90 8.97
N VAL A 14 -11.95 -7.04 8.38
CA VAL A 14 -10.49 -7.05 8.55
C VAL A 14 -10.03 -5.70 9.11
N ARG A 15 -9.18 -5.74 10.14
CA ARG A 15 -8.50 -4.56 10.66
C ARG A 15 -7.02 -4.64 10.29
N LEU A 16 -6.56 -3.66 9.53
CA LEU A 16 -5.17 -3.54 9.12
C LEU A 16 -4.46 -2.55 10.04
N HIS A 17 -3.23 -2.87 10.42
CA HIS A 17 -2.33 -2.01 11.20
C HIS A 17 -1.09 -1.74 10.35
N PHE A 18 -0.82 -0.47 10.07
CA PHE A 18 0.28 -0.03 9.23
C PHE A 18 1.34 0.66 10.08
N CYS A 19 2.59 0.22 9.92
CA CYS A 19 3.78 0.85 10.47
C CYS A 19 4.71 1.25 9.33
N LYS A 20 5.30 2.45 9.43
CA LYS A 20 6.40 2.86 8.56
C LYS A 20 7.71 2.42 9.18
N VAL A 21 8.43 1.56 8.48
CA VAL A 21 9.81 1.19 8.79
C VAL A 21 10.71 2.12 8.00
N PHE A 22 11.51 2.93 8.70
CA PHE A 22 12.41 3.92 8.09
C PHE A 22 13.86 3.46 8.05
N ASP A 23 14.18 2.47 8.87
CA ASP A 23 15.54 1.94 8.99
C ASP A 23 15.45 0.44 9.25
N TRP A 24 16.35 -0.31 8.62
CA TRP A 24 16.50 -1.76 8.76
C TRP A 24 17.92 -2.15 8.37
N THR A 25 18.33 -3.36 8.77
CA THR A 25 19.65 -3.91 8.46
C THR A 25 19.53 -5.14 7.59
N GLY A 26 20.44 -5.31 6.64
CA GLY A 26 20.45 -6.44 5.72
C GLY A 26 19.57 -6.23 4.48
N GLU A 27 19.50 -7.27 3.66
CA GLU A 27 18.75 -7.26 2.40
C GLU A 27 17.36 -7.88 2.56
N PHE A 28 16.45 -7.56 1.63
CA PHE A 28 15.14 -8.19 1.61
C PHE A 28 15.21 -9.63 1.08
N GLU A 29 14.63 -10.57 1.82
CA GLU A 29 14.51 -11.97 1.44
C GLU A 29 13.04 -12.40 1.38
N MET A 30 12.63 -12.98 0.25
CA MET A 30 11.25 -13.43 0.03
C MET A 30 11.08 -14.90 0.42
N ARG A 31 10.86 -15.14 1.72
CA ARG A 31 10.92 -16.48 2.32
C ARG A 31 9.75 -17.40 1.95
N GLU A 32 8.65 -16.86 1.47
CA GLU A 32 7.43 -17.59 1.11
C GLU A 32 7.20 -17.60 -0.42
N GLY A 33 8.26 -17.36 -1.21
CA GLY A 33 8.20 -17.33 -2.67
C GLY A 33 7.46 -16.11 -3.25
N GLN A 34 7.15 -15.11 -2.43
CA GLN A 34 6.53 -13.88 -2.89
C GLN A 34 7.48 -13.05 -3.75
N GLN A 35 6.93 -12.27 -4.66
CA GLN A 35 7.69 -11.27 -5.41
C GLN A 35 7.66 -9.93 -4.67
N MET A 36 8.69 -9.12 -4.89
CA MET A 36 8.80 -7.79 -4.30
C MET A 36 9.31 -6.80 -5.33
N ALA A 37 8.76 -5.59 -5.29
CA ALA A 37 9.20 -4.48 -6.10
C ALA A 37 9.29 -3.22 -5.24
N TRP A 38 10.40 -2.49 -5.36
CA TRP A 38 10.46 -1.11 -4.91
C TRP A 38 9.52 -0.26 -5.76
N SER A 39 8.73 0.61 -5.12
CA SER A 39 7.77 1.45 -5.83
C SER A 39 7.60 2.82 -5.17
N ALA A 40 7.38 3.84 -6.00
CA ALA A 40 6.84 5.13 -5.59
C ALA A 40 5.33 5.18 -5.89
N LEU A 41 4.66 6.31 -5.57
CA LEU A 41 3.31 6.60 -6.06
C LEU A 41 3.40 7.21 -7.47
N PRO A 42 2.50 6.83 -8.40
CA PRO A 42 1.54 5.73 -8.34
C PRO A 42 2.23 4.36 -8.29
N VAL A 43 1.75 3.44 -7.43
CA VAL A 43 2.39 2.13 -7.27
C VAL A 43 2.33 1.32 -8.55
N ALA A 44 3.46 0.69 -8.92
CA ALA A 44 3.59 -0.10 -10.14
C ALA A 44 2.94 -1.49 -10.04
N VAL A 45 2.84 -2.04 -8.82
CA VAL A 45 2.20 -3.35 -8.57
C VAL A 45 0.69 -3.23 -8.79
N SER A 46 0.14 -4.15 -9.57
CA SER A 46 -1.29 -4.21 -9.92
C SER A 46 -1.76 -5.68 -9.99
N PRO A 47 -3.00 -5.98 -9.56
CA PRO A 47 -3.98 -5.07 -8.95
C PRO A 47 -3.65 -4.73 -7.50
N VAL A 48 -4.01 -3.52 -7.06
CA VAL A 48 -3.93 -3.14 -5.65
C VAL A 48 -5.19 -3.61 -4.92
N LEU A 49 -5.02 -4.31 -3.80
CA LEU A 49 -6.15 -4.72 -2.97
C LEU A 49 -6.88 -3.49 -2.39
N PRO A 50 -8.23 -3.46 -2.38
CA PRO A 50 -8.98 -2.31 -1.85
C PRO A 50 -8.60 -1.92 -0.41
N GLY A 51 -8.25 -2.90 0.43
CA GLY A 51 -7.80 -2.67 1.80
C GLY A 51 -6.46 -1.93 1.92
N THR A 52 -5.68 -1.86 0.85
CA THR A 52 -4.39 -1.14 0.80
C THR A 52 -4.56 0.33 0.41
N LEU A 53 -5.68 0.72 -0.20
CA LEU A 53 -5.91 2.11 -0.63
C LEU A 53 -5.82 3.15 0.51
N PRO A 54 -6.32 2.89 1.75
CA PRO A 54 -6.18 3.83 2.85
C PRO A 54 -4.72 4.17 3.19
N VAL A 55 -3.81 3.19 3.21
CA VAL A 55 -2.39 3.45 3.51
C VAL A 55 -1.70 4.20 2.37
N LEU A 56 -2.07 3.94 1.11
CA LEU A 56 -1.54 4.70 -0.03
C LEU A 56 -2.01 6.16 -0.03
N ARG A 57 -3.27 6.43 0.33
CA ARG A 57 -3.78 7.80 0.53
C ARG A 57 -3.03 8.54 1.64
N TRP A 58 -2.76 7.86 2.75
CA TRP A 58 -1.97 8.44 3.84
C TRP A 58 -0.54 8.77 3.38
N LEU A 59 0.13 7.85 2.68
CA LEU A 59 1.45 8.09 2.10
C LEU A 59 1.44 9.28 1.12
N ALA A 60 0.40 9.39 0.30
CA ALA A 60 0.25 10.49 -0.65
C ALA A 60 0.12 11.84 0.06
N ALA A 61 -0.75 11.92 1.08
CA ALA A 61 -0.97 13.13 1.86
C ALA A 61 0.32 13.61 2.56
N GLU A 62 1.07 12.69 3.17
CA GLU A 62 2.34 13.03 3.82
C GLU A 62 3.42 13.52 2.84
N ARG A 63 3.36 13.09 1.58
CA ARG A 63 4.29 13.50 0.52
C ARG A 63 3.78 14.69 -0.31
N GLY A 64 2.58 15.20 -0.04
CA GLY A 64 1.94 16.23 -0.88
C GLY A 64 1.65 15.75 -2.31
N HIS A 65 1.46 14.44 -2.50
CA HIS A 65 1.18 13.84 -3.81
C HIS A 65 -0.31 13.92 -4.13
N ALA A 66 -0.67 14.65 -5.18
CA ALA A 66 -2.07 14.85 -5.61
C ALA A 66 -2.53 13.94 -6.77
N GLY A 67 -1.63 13.12 -7.32
CA GLY A 67 -1.92 12.28 -8.49
C GLY A 67 -2.50 10.90 -8.15
N ALA A 68 -2.57 10.05 -9.16
CA ALA A 68 -2.98 8.65 -9.04
C ALA A 68 -2.18 7.91 -7.95
N LEU A 69 -2.81 6.94 -7.29
CA LEU A 69 -2.18 6.13 -6.24
C LEU A 69 -1.65 4.80 -6.78
N SER A 70 -2.25 4.29 -7.85
CA SER A 70 -1.90 3.04 -8.51
C SER A 70 -1.97 3.18 -10.03
N GLN A 71 -1.30 2.28 -10.76
CA GLN A 71 -1.43 2.24 -12.22
C GLN A 71 -2.87 2.01 -12.69
N THR A 72 -3.70 1.32 -11.89
CA THR A 72 -5.12 1.09 -12.21
C THR A 72 -5.90 2.40 -12.30
N ASP A 73 -5.59 3.38 -11.45
CA ASP A 73 -6.25 4.69 -11.46
C ASP A 73 -5.92 5.49 -12.74
N LEU A 74 -4.70 5.30 -13.29
CA LEU A 74 -4.25 5.95 -14.51
C LEU A 74 -4.94 5.39 -15.77
N SER A 75 -5.15 4.07 -15.81
CA SER A 75 -5.79 3.40 -16.96
C SER A 75 -7.30 3.60 -17.04
N ALA A 76 -7.92 4.15 -15.98
CA ALA A 76 -9.35 4.40 -15.91
C ALA A 76 -9.74 5.85 -16.29
N GLY A 77 -8.77 6.69 -16.65
CA GLY A 77 -8.95 8.10 -17.02
C GLY A 77 -8.79 8.38 -18.51
#